data_AF-A0A5Q3L9F3-F1
#
_entry.id   AF-A0A5Q3L9F3-F1
#
_cell.length_a   1.000
_cell.length_b   1.000
_cell.length_c   1.000
_cell.angle_alpha   90.00
_cell.angle_beta   90.00
_cell.angle_gamma   90.00
#
_symmetry.space_group_name_H-M   'P 1'
#
loop_
_entity.id
_entity.type
_entity.pdbx_description
1 polymer ?
#
loop_
_entity_poly.entity_id
_entity_poly.type
_entity_poly.pdbx_seq_one_letter_code
_entity_poly.pdbx_strand_id
1 'polypeptide(L)'
;MYSLVRSQLLMVCVLSLLTLSGCGPEEYQGEPYNPEDYSDQIDRTQPAASQLKQSAVKVALDDIFQGTSMEYIEQYHPSVKFEENASSFYGQHLEMARWKFNGPPQGSDVPVTIFWKVQLPPGAEPQAGQPTEIPEDRTYHVSGSGPYKIERKR
;
A
#
# COMPACT_ATOMS: atom_id res chain seq x y z
N MET A 1 -40.68 -44.92 -39.10
CA MET A 1 -41.49 -43.87 -39.75
C MET A 1 -42.89 -43.88 -39.13
N TYR A 2 -43.52 -42.70 -39.06
CA TYR A 2 -44.80 -42.33 -38.40
C TYR A 2 -44.77 -41.98 -36.91
N SER A 3 -44.42 -40.71 -36.71
CA SER A 3 -44.86 -39.81 -35.63
C SER A 3 -46.39 -39.74 -35.54
N LEU A 4 -46.93 -39.52 -34.33
CA LEU A 4 -48.05 -38.62 -34.02
C LEU A 4 -48.23 -38.59 -32.49
N VAL A 5 -47.84 -37.50 -31.83
CA VAL A 5 -48.71 -36.42 -31.31
C VAL A 5 -49.16 -36.68 -29.86
N ARG A 6 -48.54 -36.04 -28.88
CA ARG A 6 -48.80 -34.68 -28.33
C ARG A 6 -50.11 -34.59 -27.55
N SER A 7 -49.99 -33.96 -26.38
CA SER A 7 -50.99 -33.08 -25.75
C SER A 7 -52.13 -33.75 -24.99
N GLN A 8 -52.59 -33.31 -23.81
CA GLN A 8 -52.19 -32.38 -22.75
C GLN A 8 -53.04 -32.75 -21.53
N LEU A 9 -52.67 -32.32 -20.32
CA LEU A 9 -53.50 -31.51 -19.42
C LEU A 9 -52.67 -31.31 -18.12
N LEU A 10 -52.20 -30.10 -17.81
CA LEU A 10 -52.93 -29.04 -17.09
C LEU A 10 -53.33 -29.55 -15.68
N MET A 11 -53.09 -28.89 -14.55
CA MET A 11 -52.88 -27.48 -14.26
C MET A 11 -52.90 -27.39 -12.73
N VAL A 12 -51.84 -26.91 -12.09
CA VAL A 12 -51.98 -26.16 -10.82
C VAL A 12 -50.96 -25.01 -10.87
N CYS A 13 -51.42 -23.90 -11.44
CA CYS A 13 -50.87 -22.58 -11.21
C CYS A 13 -51.48 -22.05 -9.91
N VAL A 14 -50.69 -21.76 -8.86
CA VAL A 14 -50.89 -20.63 -7.94
C VAL A 14 -49.52 -20.32 -7.31
N LEU A 15 -48.77 -19.36 -7.87
CA LEU A 15 -48.66 -17.99 -7.36
C LEU A 15 -48.08 -17.89 -5.93
N SER A 16 -46.77 -17.61 -5.87
CA SER A 16 -46.18 -16.74 -4.86
C SER A 16 -44.99 -16.01 -5.52
N LEU A 17 -45.36 -14.95 -6.26
CA LEU A 17 -44.47 -13.84 -6.62
C LEU A 17 -44.18 -13.02 -5.36
N LEU A 18 -43.08 -12.24 -5.44
CA LEU A 18 -42.55 -11.20 -4.53
C LEU A 18 -41.29 -11.71 -3.79
N THR A 19 -40.07 -11.22 -4.02
CA THR A 19 -39.60 -9.98 -4.66
C THR A 19 -38.11 -10.09 -5.03
N LEU A 20 -37.73 -9.42 -6.14
CA LEU A 20 -36.56 -8.51 -6.32
C LEU A 20 -35.34 -8.72 -5.40
N SER A 21 -34.09 -8.85 -5.82
CA SER A 21 -33.32 -8.27 -6.93
C SER A 21 -32.04 -9.13 -7.05
N GLY A 22 -31.51 -9.45 -8.22
CA GLY A 22 -30.47 -8.61 -8.82
C GLY A 22 -29.12 -8.74 -8.09
N CYS A 23 -28.24 -9.60 -8.64
CA CYS A 23 -26.76 -9.57 -8.63
C CYS A 23 -26.36 -10.90 -9.28
N GLY A 24 -26.08 -10.96 -10.58
CA GLY A 24 -24.81 -10.48 -11.14
C GLY A 24 -23.78 -11.62 -11.01
N PRO A 25 -23.01 -11.97 -12.07
CA PRO A 25 -21.94 -12.96 -11.93
C PRO A 25 -20.98 -12.49 -10.82
N GLU A 26 -20.49 -13.41 -9.99
CA GLU A 26 -19.51 -13.13 -8.92
C GLU A 26 -18.30 -12.40 -9.51
N GLU A 27 -18.31 -11.08 -9.39
CA GLU A 27 -17.27 -10.17 -9.83
C GLU A 27 -16.24 -10.05 -8.70
N TYR A 28 -15.15 -10.80 -8.86
CA TYR A 28 -13.83 -10.60 -8.27
C TYR A 28 -13.80 -9.93 -6.89
N GLN A 29 -13.91 -10.74 -5.84
CA GLN A 29 -13.26 -10.41 -4.58
C GLN A 29 -11.76 -10.41 -4.88
N GLY A 30 -11.15 -9.22 -4.99
CA GLY A 30 -9.69 -9.11 -5.04
C GLY A 30 -9.09 -10.00 -3.96
N GLU A 31 -7.97 -10.67 -4.28
CA GLU A 31 -7.39 -11.66 -3.37
C GLU A 31 -7.36 -11.13 -1.93
N PRO A 32 -7.73 -11.96 -0.93
CA PRO A 32 -7.70 -11.53 0.46
C PRO A 32 -6.30 -11.00 0.77
N TYR A 33 -6.26 -9.74 1.23
CA TYR A 33 -5.09 -9.07 1.80
C TYR A 33 -4.19 -10.07 2.54
N ASN A 34 -2.96 -10.26 2.04
CA ASN A 34 -1.96 -11.08 2.69
C ASN A 34 -0.96 -10.18 3.45
N PRO A 35 -0.93 -10.23 4.80
CA PRO A 35 0.05 -9.50 5.62
C PRO A 35 1.52 -9.82 5.28
N GLU A 36 1.82 -10.93 4.58
CA GLU A 36 3.17 -11.28 4.10
C GLU A 36 3.64 -10.46 2.87
N ASP A 37 2.75 -9.74 2.17
CA ASP A 37 3.10 -8.95 0.97
C ASP A 37 3.78 -7.60 1.28
N TYR A 38 3.95 -7.29 2.57
CA TYR A 38 4.53 -6.06 3.11
C TYR A 38 5.69 -6.37 4.03
N SER A 39 6.89 -6.51 3.47
CA SER A 39 8.10 -6.59 4.28
C SER A 39 8.68 -5.20 4.48
N ASP A 40 8.19 -4.51 5.51
CA ASP A 40 8.90 -3.43 6.20
C ASP A 40 10.02 -3.98 7.12
N GLN A 41 10.24 -5.30 7.08
CA GLN A 41 11.20 -6.02 7.88
C GLN A 41 12.61 -5.88 7.31
N ILE A 42 13.58 -5.74 8.19
CA ILE A 42 15.00 -5.74 7.84
C ILE A 42 15.37 -7.14 7.33
N ASP A 43 16.04 -7.21 6.17
CA ASP A 43 16.51 -8.48 5.62
C ASP A 43 17.72 -8.97 6.41
N ARG A 44 17.48 -9.89 7.34
CA ARG A 44 18.48 -10.46 8.24
C ARG A 44 19.49 -11.37 7.53
N THR A 45 19.29 -11.69 6.25
CA THR A 45 20.25 -12.47 5.46
C THR A 45 21.38 -11.62 4.89
N GLN A 46 21.23 -10.28 4.90
CA GLN A 46 22.24 -9.34 4.42
C GLN A 46 23.38 -9.13 5.43
N PRO A 47 24.53 -8.59 5.02
CA PRO A 47 25.58 -8.15 5.96
C PRO A 47 25.07 -7.11 6.96
N ALA A 48 25.63 -7.10 8.18
CA ALA A 48 25.21 -6.19 9.25
C ALA A 48 25.19 -4.71 8.85
N ALA A 49 26.15 -4.27 8.03
CA ALA A 49 26.20 -2.90 7.51
C ALA A 49 24.98 -2.55 6.63
N SER A 50 24.47 -3.50 5.84
CA SER A 50 23.27 -3.32 5.02
C SER A 50 22.01 -3.30 5.88
N GLN A 51 21.95 -4.19 6.89
CA GLN A 51 20.84 -4.25 7.85
C GLN A 51 20.70 -2.93 8.63
N LEU A 52 21.82 -2.33 9.04
CA LEU A 52 21.82 -1.04 9.72
C LEU A 52 21.26 0.09 8.85
N LYS A 53 21.54 0.09 7.54
CA LYS A 53 20.98 1.07 6.61
C LYS A 53 19.46 0.90 6.45
N GLN A 54 18.99 -0.34 6.33
CA GLN A 54 17.56 -0.63 6.37
C GLN A 54 16.93 -0.18 7.69
N SER A 55 17.61 -0.42 8.83
CA SER A 55 17.13 0.02 10.13
C SER A 55 16.97 1.55 10.22
N ALA A 56 17.89 2.32 9.65
CA ALA A 56 17.80 3.78 9.64
C ALA A 56 16.58 4.27 8.84
N VAL A 57 16.37 3.70 7.65
CA VAL A 57 15.21 4.01 6.81
C VAL A 57 13.92 3.54 7.47
N LYS A 58 13.92 2.38 8.14
CA LYS A 58 12.76 1.86 8.87
C LYS A 58 12.32 2.81 9.98
N VAL A 59 13.25 3.22 10.85
CA VAL A 59 12.94 4.17 11.94
C VAL A 59 12.33 5.45 11.36
N ALA A 60 12.96 6.02 10.34
CA ALA A 60 12.47 7.22 9.68
C ALA A 60 11.05 7.07 9.11
N LEU A 61 10.78 6.02 8.34
CA LEU A 61 9.50 5.85 7.65
C LEU A 61 8.40 5.35 8.59
N ASP A 62 8.70 4.55 9.60
CA ASP A 62 7.73 4.13 10.63
C ASP A 62 7.24 5.32 11.45
N ASP A 63 8.14 6.23 11.83
CA ASP A 63 7.76 7.41 12.60
C ASP A 63 6.92 8.37 11.76
N ILE A 64 7.29 8.59 10.49
CA ILE A 64 6.50 9.39 9.55
C ILE A 64 5.12 8.77 9.33
N PHE A 65 5.05 7.44 9.15
CA PHE A 65 3.80 6.71 9.01
C PHE A 65 2.90 6.88 10.24
N GLN A 66 3.47 6.95 11.44
CA GLN A 66 2.75 7.23 12.69
C GLN A 66 2.35 8.71 12.86
N GLY A 67 2.65 9.57 11.88
CA GLY A 67 2.31 11.00 11.88
C GLY A 67 3.34 11.89 12.57
N THR A 68 4.53 11.37 12.85
CA THR A 68 5.62 12.16 13.44
C THR A 68 6.26 13.05 12.36
N SER A 69 6.48 14.33 12.67
CA SER A 69 7.13 15.24 11.73
C SER A 69 8.62 14.91 11.58
N MET A 70 9.20 15.23 10.42
CA MET A 70 10.61 14.99 10.14
C MET A 70 11.52 15.71 11.15
N GLU A 71 11.18 16.94 11.53
CA GLU A 71 11.94 17.73 12.51
C GLU A 71 11.94 17.06 13.89
N TYR A 72 10.80 16.48 14.29
CA TYR A 72 10.69 15.75 15.54
C TYR A 72 11.52 14.46 15.49
N ILE A 73 11.49 13.72 14.38
CA ILE A 73 12.34 12.52 14.21
C ILE A 73 13.81 12.89 14.35
N GLU A 74 14.30 13.96 13.70
CA GLU A 74 15.70 14.36 13.81
C GLU A 74 16.12 14.81 15.21
N GLN A 75 15.17 15.29 16.02
CA GLN A 75 15.37 15.71 17.40
C GLN A 75 15.48 14.49 18.34
N TYR A 76 14.62 13.49 18.17
CA TYR A 76 14.51 12.34 19.09
C TYR A 76 15.24 11.08 18.61
N HIS A 77 15.53 10.98 17.33
CA HIS A 77 16.40 9.98 16.71
C HIS A 77 17.67 10.68 16.21
N PRO A 78 18.62 11.05 17.09
CA PRO A 78 19.83 11.77 16.69
C PRO A 78 20.71 10.96 15.73
N SER A 79 20.45 9.66 15.59
CA SER A 79 21.07 8.78 14.59
C SER A 79 20.46 8.90 13.20
N VAL A 80 19.44 9.73 12.99
CA VAL A 80 18.77 9.95 11.69
C VAL A 80 18.76 11.45 11.39
N LYS A 81 19.18 11.81 10.18
CA LYS A 81 19.10 13.15 9.63
C LYS A 81 18.56 13.08 8.21
N PHE A 82 17.56 13.89 7.89
CA PHE A 82 17.00 14.02 6.57
C PHE A 82 17.68 15.17 5.84
N GLU A 83 18.16 14.92 4.63
CA GLU A 83 18.71 16.00 3.78
C GLU A 83 17.61 16.71 2.98
N GLU A 84 16.42 16.10 2.86
CA GLU A 84 15.25 16.75 2.25
C GLU A 84 14.29 17.32 3.31
N ASN A 85 13.59 18.41 2.94
CA ASN A 85 12.54 18.98 3.78
C ASN A 85 11.19 18.28 3.58
N ALA A 86 10.25 18.53 4.49
CA ALA A 86 8.90 17.96 4.44
C ALA A 86 8.18 18.19 3.09
N SER A 87 8.28 19.38 2.50
CA SER A 87 7.63 19.66 1.22
C SER A 87 8.19 18.80 0.08
N SER A 88 9.51 18.55 0.05
CA SER A 88 10.14 17.63 -0.90
C SER A 88 9.75 16.18 -0.65
N PHE A 89 9.63 15.79 0.62
CA PHE A 89 9.28 14.44 1.01
C PHE A 89 7.83 14.10 0.65
N TYR A 90 6.87 14.94 1.03
CA TYR A 90 5.45 14.69 0.81
C TYR A 90 5.01 15.05 -0.62
N GLY A 91 5.68 16.00 -1.27
CA GLY A 91 5.32 16.44 -2.61
C GLY A 91 3.89 16.97 -2.65
N GLN A 92 3.02 16.31 -3.42
CA GLN A 92 1.59 16.61 -3.48
C GLN A 92 0.75 15.77 -2.51
N HIS A 93 1.34 14.79 -1.84
CA HIS A 93 0.65 13.87 -0.94
C HIS A 93 0.51 14.50 0.45
N LEU A 94 -0.55 14.13 1.18
CA LEU A 94 -0.78 14.61 2.55
C LEU A 94 -0.51 13.53 3.59
N GLU A 95 -0.68 12.26 3.21
CA GLU A 95 -0.64 11.16 4.17
C GLU A 95 -0.09 9.88 3.53
N MET A 96 0.83 9.25 4.24
CA MET A 96 1.34 7.93 3.93
C MET A 96 0.32 6.87 4.40
N ALA A 97 -0.13 6.00 3.50
CA ALA A 97 -0.99 4.86 3.83
C ALA A 97 -0.19 3.71 4.44
N ARG A 98 1.00 3.45 3.88
CA ARG A 98 1.97 2.43 4.30
C ARG A 98 3.25 2.55 3.47
N TRP A 99 4.27 1.75 3.78
CA TRP A 99 5.50 1.65 3.01
C TRP A 99 6.10 0.23 3.12
N LYS A 100 7.05 -0.13 2.24
CA LYS A 100 7.83 -1.38 2.33
C LYS A 100 9.21 -1.23 1.70
N PHE A 101 10.14 -2.14 2.03
CA PHE A 101 11.39 -2.27 1.27
C PHE A 101 11.11 -2.85 -0.13
N ASN A 102 11.79 -2.31 -1.15
CA ASN A 102 11.67 -2.74 -2.54
C ASN A 102 12.98 -3.42 -2.99
N GLY A 103 13.36 -4.47 -2.25
CA GLY A 103 14.59 -5.25 -2.49
C GLY A 103 15.74 -4.95 -1.52
N PRO A 104 16.89 -5.62 -1.70
CA PRO A 104 18.05 -5.45 -0.83
C PRO A 104 18.76 -4.10 -1.08
N PRO A 105 19.46 -3.54 -0.08
CA PRO A 105 20.30 -2.37 -0.27
C PRO A 105 21.40 -2.60 -1.31
N GLN A 106 21.66 -1.59 -2.14
CA GLN A 106 22.75 -1.57 -3.12
C GLN A 106 23.83 -0.58 -2.66
N GLY A 107 24.84 -1.10 -1.97
CA GLY A 107 25.85 -0.23 -1.35
C GLY A 107 25.21 0.62 -0.26
N SER A 108 25.10 1.93 -0.49
CA SER A 108 24.44 2.88 0.43
C SER A 108 22.99 3.21 0.04
N ASP A 109 22.50 2.69 -1.07
CA ASP A 109 21.16 2.97 -1.56
C ASP A 109 20.18 1.91 -1.03
N VAL A 110 19.08 2.36 -0.42
CA VAL A 110 18.02 1.51 0.13
C VAL A 110 16.73 1.77 -0.67
N PRO A 111 16.29 0.81 -1.52
CA PRO A 111 15.07 0.96 -2.29
C PRO A 111 13.83 0.68 -1.43
N VAL A 112 12.81 1.53 -1.57
CA VAL A 112 11.52 1.42 -0.88
C VAL A 112 10.38 1.77 -1.81
N THR A 113 9.18 1.29 -1.48
CA THR A 113 7.94 1.77 -2.09
C THR A 113 7.09 2.41 -0.99
N ILE A 114 6.73 3.68 -1.18
CA ILE A 114 5.77 4.37 -0.32
C ILE A 114 4.40 4.31 -0.99
N PHE A 115 3.36 4.06 -0.22
CA PHE A 115 1.98 4.05 -0.70
C PHE A 115 1.29 5.26 -0.08
N TRP A 116 0.91 6.22 -0.91
CA TRP A 116 0.24 7.44 -0.49
C TRP A 116 -1.27 7.25 -0.54
N LYS A 117 -2.00 7.79 0.44
CA LYS A 117 -3.46 7.84 0.32
C LYS A 117 -3.85 8.76 -0.84
N VAL A 118 -4.84 8.33 -1.63
CA VAL A 118 -5.48 9.21 -2.61
C VAL A 118 -6.19 10.33 -1.85
N GLN A 119 -5.84 11.57 -2.18
CA GLN A 119 -6.57 12.72 -1.66
C GLN A 119 -7.88 12.88 -2.39
N LEU A 120 -8.97 12.67 -1.67
CA LEU A 120 -10.32 12.94 -2.16
C LEU A 120 -10.74 14.36 -1.76
N PRO A 121 -11.50 15.05 -2.62
CA PRO A 121 -12.14 16.30 -2.23
C PRO A 121 -12.97 16.12 -0.94
N PRO A 122 -13.13 17.16 -0.11
CA PRO A 122 -13.96 17.08 1.09
C PRO A 122 -15.36 16.57 0.76
N GLY A 123 -15.78 15.48 1.42
CA GLY A 123 -17.08 14.85 1.22
C GLY A 123 -17.19 13.89 0.02
N ALA A 124 -16.10 13.65 -0.71
CA ALA A 124 -16.04 12.61 -1.73
C ALA A 124 -15.62 11.27 -1.11
N GLU A 125 -16.29 10.20 -1.52
CA GLU A 125 -15.90 8.82 -1.18
C GLU A 125 -15.08 8.20 -2.33
N PRO A 126 -14.18 7.25 -2.04
CA PRO A 126 -13.50 6.51 -3.09
C PRO A 126 -14.51 5.82 -3.99
N GLN A 127 -14.37 5.96 -5.30
CA GLN A 127 -15.25 5.24 -6.24
C GLN A 127 -14.93 3.75 -6.20
N ALA A 128 -15.96 2.89 -6.24
CA ALA A 128 -15.79 1.45 -6.28
C ALA A 128 -14.92 1.05 -7.49
N GLY A 129 -13.87 0.27 -7.23
CA GLY A 129 -12.91 -0.16 -8.25
C GLY A 129 -11.78 0.83 -8.54
N GLN A 130 -11.74 2.00 -7.89
CA GLN A 130 -10.58 2.89 -7.98
C GLN A 130 -9.52 2.57 -6.91
N PRO A 131 -8.22 2.69 -7.25
CA PRO A 131 -7.16 2.54 -6.26
C PRO A 131 -7.29 3.63 -5.19
N THR A 132 -7.21 3.22 -3.92
CA THR A 132 -7.22 4.12 -2.75
C THR A 132 -5.82 4.58 -2.36
N GLU A 133 -4.80 3.97 -2.97
CA GLU A 133 -3.39 4.21 -2.70
C GLU A 133 -2.62 4.43 -4.00
N ILE A 134 -1.63 5.32 -3.97
CA ILE A 134 -0.71 5.58 -5.08
C ILE A 134 0.68 5.09 -4.66
N PRO A 135 1.22 4.03 -5.29
CA PRO A 135 2.59 3.61 -5.03
C PRO A 135 3.59 4.60 -5.64
N GLU A 136 4.64 4.91 -4.90
CA GLU A 136 5.78 5.70 -5.34
C GLU A 136 7.07 4.99 -4.91
N ASP A 137 7.85 4.54 -5.88
CA ASP A 137 9.17 3.96 -5.62
C ASP A 137 10.17 5.06 -5.33
N ARG A 138 10.93 4.88 -4.25
CA ARG A 138 11.98 5.79 -3.80
C ARG A 138 13.24 5.03 -3.49
N THR A 139 14.38 5.70 -3.67
CA THR A 139 15.66 5.19 -3.22
C THR A 139 16.25 6.17 -2.23
N TYR A 140 16.55 5.70 -1.03
CA TYR A 140 17.18 6.48 0.01
C TYR A 140 18.67 6.18 0.07
N HIS A 141 19.51 7.18 -0.13
CA HIS A 141 20.94 7.09 0.10
C HIS A 141 21.23 7.27 1.60
N VAL A 142 21.84 6.26 2.21
CA VAL A 142 22.19 6.24 3.63
C VAL A 142 23.70 6.36 3.79
N SER A 143 24.14 7.46 4.38
CA SER A 143 25.57 7.76 4.59
C SER A 143 25.88 8.14 6.03
N GLY A 144 27.17 8.13 6.38
CA GLY A 144 27.67 8.54 7.69
C GLY A 144 28.24 7.40 8.54
N SER A 145 29.16 7.77 9.43
CA SER A 145 29.72 6.92 10.49
C SER A 145 29.23 7.33 11.89
N GLY A 146 28.43 8.40 11.98
CA GLY A 146 27.76 8.90 13.18
C GLY A 146 26.23 8.83 13.00
N PRO A 147 25.48 9.95 13.07
CA PRO A 147 24.11 9.96 12.55
C PRO A 147 24.08 9.46 11.11
N TYR A 148 23.16 8.56 10.81
CA TYR A 148 22.80 8.24 9.44
C TYR A 148 22.12 9.45 8.80
N LYS A 149 22.72 9.94 7.72
CA LYS A 149 22.11 10.89 6.81
C LYS A 149 21.31 10.11 5.78
N ILE A 150 20.05 10.46 5.62
CA ILE A 150 19.10 9.87 4.69
C ILE A 150 18.74 10.95 3.66
N GLU A 151 19.08 10.69 2.41
CA GLU A 151 18.78 11.56 1.29
C GLU A 151 17.94 10.79 0.27
N ARG A 152 16.86 11.41 -0.24
CA ARG A 152 16.12 10.84 -1.36
C ARG A 152 16.88 11.09 -2.66
N LYS A 153 17.28 10.01 -3.33
CA LYS A 153 17.88 10.05 -4.65
C LYS A 153 16.79 10.40 -5.68
N ARG A 154 17.04 11.42 -6.50
CA ARG A 154 16.14 11.87 -7.58
C ARG A 154 16.45 11.17 -8.89
#